data_AF-A0A0D2YGP8-F1
#
_entry.id   AF-A0A0D2YGP8-F1
#
_cell.length_a   1.000
_cell.length_b   1.000
_cell.length_c   1.000
_cell.angle_alpha   90.00
_cell.angle_beta   90.00
_cell.angle_gamma   90.00
#
_symmetry.space_group_name_H-M   'P 1'
#
loop_
_entity.id
_entity.type
_entity.pdbx_description
1 polymer ?
#
loop_
_entity_poly.entity_id
_entity_poly.type
_entity_poly.pdbx_seq_one_letter_code
_entity_poly.pdbx_strand_id
1 'polypeptide(L)'
;MISRGSRIQVDNRAWLAGSAYHRYQVPTQSDLYGYDYLRKADGTAKYPQRNVLIGPTIGRAASGGATFTGNITNKVMIMDSLKDFDAFPWHADWYRKEVKEALGDRFGQNFRLYYTANADHYLEPVPQDQLTRIVSYHPAYEQHLRDLSAWVEKGKQPPAETSYSVGHGQVKVPASAAQRKGIQPIVDLTVSGKTQILTKARQAVSFKAHIEVPPGTGSVTSVEWDFEGTGDFEAAGSFKKGKAVLDVTASRSYQTRGTYFAAVRVTSNRNGDANTAYAQVANLGRVRVVVN
;
A
#
# COMPACT_ATOMS: atom_id res chain seq x y z
N MET A 1 -33.41 26.94 9.10
CA MET A 1 -32.67 27.75 10.09
C MET A 1 -33.22 27.46 11.48
N ILE A 2 -32.35 27.29 12.47
CA ILE A 2 -32.71 27.06 13.88
C ILE A 2 -32.87 28.44 14.55
N SER A 3 -33.91 28.64 15.36
CA SER A 3 -34.20 29.90 16.07
C SER A 3 -34.40 29.69 17.58
N ARG A 4 -34.39 30.78 18.35
CA ARG A 4 -34.60 30.74 19.81
C ARG A 4 -35.94 30.08 20.15
N GLY A 5 -35.91 29.06 21.02
CA GLY A 5 -37.08 28.26 21.37
C GLY A 5 -37.30 27.01 20.51
N SER A 6 -36.46 26.78 19.49
CA SER A 6 -36.49 25.55 18.70
C SER A 6 -36.20 24.34 19.61
N ARG A 7 -37.05 23.32 19.54
CA ARG A 7 -36.75 22.00 20.10
C ARG A 7 -35.98 21.19 19.06
N ILE A 8 -34.79 20.75 19.43
CA ILE A 8 -33.92 19.95 18.55
C ILE A 8 -33.83 18.55 19.15
N GLN A 9 -34.02 17.53 18.31
CA GLN A 9 -33.65 16.17 18.65
C GLN A 9 -32.25 15.91 18.13
N VAL A 10 -31.36 15.51 19.03
CA VAL A 10 -29.99 15.12 18.72
C VAL A 10 -29.87 13.63 19.03
N ASP A 11 -29.52 12.82 18.03
CA ASP A 11 -29.13 11.44 18.22
C ASP A 11 -28.00 11.07 17.25
N ASN A 12 -27.33 9.95 17.54
CA ASN A 12 -26.24 9.40 16.73
C ASN A 12 -26.64 8.07 16.07
N ARG A 13 -27.94 7.75 15.99
CA ARG A 13 -28.41 6.43 15.56
C ARG A 13 -27.98 6.11 14.14
N ALA A 14 -27.99 7.11 13.25
CA ALA A 14 -27.52 6.95 11.87
C ALA A 14 -26.03 6.57 11.80
N TRP A 15 -25.19 7.17 12.65
CA TRP A 15 -23.75 6.88 12.71
C TRP A 15 -23.49 5.47 13.25
N LEU A 16 -24.17 5.09 14.34
CA LEU A 16 -24.07 3.74 14.90
C LEU A 16 -24.57 2.68 13.92
N ALA A 17 -25.66 2.94 13.20
CA ALA A 17 -26.17 2.06 12.16
C ALA A 17 -25.18 1.94 10.98
N GLY A 18 -24.55 3.05 10.58
CA GLY A 18 -23.54 3.11 9.54
C GLY A 18 -22.36 2.17 9.79
N SER A 19 -21.85 2.12 11.04
CA SER A 19 -20.69 1.27 11.38
C SER A 19 -20.92 -0.23 11.15
N ALA A 20 -22.17 -0.69 11.24
CA ALA A 20 -22.54 -2.08 10.98
C ALA A 20 -23.15 -2.32 9.59
N TYR A 21 -23.35 -1.28 8.79
CA TYR A 21 -24.15 -1.33 7.56
C TYR A 21 -23.62 -2.36 6.53
N HIS A 22 -22.30 -2.48 6.40
CA HIS A 22 -21.64 -3.46 5.52
C HIS A 22 -22.08 -4.91 5.77
N ARG A 23 -22.49 -5.26 7.00
CA ARG A 23 -22.97 -6.61 7.35
C ARG A 23 -24.32 -6.96 6.73
N TYR A 24 -25.08 -5.94 6.31
CA TYR A 24 -26.42 -6.03 5.70
C TYR A 24 -26.39 -5.73 4.19
N GLN A 25 -25.21 -5.80 3.59
CA GLN A 25 -24.91 -5.48 2.19
C GLN A 25 -24.08 -6.59 1.52
N VAL A 26 -24.25 -7.84 1.96
CA VAL A 26 -23.47 -8.98 1.47
C VAL A 26 -23.87 -9.28 0.02
N PRO A 27 -22.93 -9.22 -0.95
CA PRO A 27 -23.23 -9.51 -2.36
C PRO A 27 -23.70 -10.94 -2.57
N THR A 28 -24.53 -11.19 -3.58
CA THR A 28 -24.94 -12.56 -3.94
C THR A 28 -23.89 -13.30 -4.77
N GLN A 29 -22.96 -12.57 -5.40
CA GLN A 29 -21.86 -13.15 -6.17
C GLN A 29 -20.85 -13.83 -5.22
N SER A 30 -20.40 -15.03 -5.58
CA SER A 30 -19.55 -15.88 -4.74
C SER A 30 -18.05 -15.67 -4.95
N ASP A 31 -17.66 -15.02 -6.03
CA ASP A 31 -16.29 -14.63 -6.39
C ASP A 31 -15.76 -13.44 -5.55
N LEU A 32 -16.66 -12.69 -4.90
CA LEU A 32 -16.33 -11.62 -3.94
C LEU A 32 -15.95 -12.17 -2.56
N TYR A 33 -14.90 -13.00 -2.54
CA TYR A 33 -14.41 -13.75 -1.38
C TYR A 33 -14.07 -12.88 -0.16
N GLY A 34 -13.82 -11.58 -0.34
CA GLY A 34 -13.61 -10.64 0.77
C GLY A 34 -14.79 -10.57 1.75
N TYR A 35 -15.99 -10.98 1.33
CA TYR A 35 -17.18 -11.03 2.18
C TYR A 35 -17.43 -12.40 2.84
N ASP A 36 -16.59 -13.41 2.62
CA ASP A 36 -16.85 -14.79 3.10
C ASP A 36 -16.96 -14.87 4.62
N TYR A 37 -16.26 -14.00 5.35
CA TYR A 37 -16.38 -13.91 6.81
C TYR A 37 -17.79 -13.51 7.29
N LEU A 38 -18.65 -12.99 6.41
CA LEU A 38 -20.05 -12.65 6.65
C LEU A 38 -21.04 -13.74 6.19
N ARG A 39 -20.56 -14.87 5.67
CA ARG A 39 -21.37 -16.02 5.24
C ARG A 39 -21.25 -17.21 6.18
N LYS A 40 -22.32 -17.98 6.30
CA LYS A 40 -22.35 -19.29 6.96
C LYS A 40 -21.73 -20.35 6.04
N ALA A 41 -21.57 -21.57 6.55
CA ALA A 41 -21.02 -22.68 5.79
C ALA A 41 -21.88 -23.07 4.56
N ASP A 42 -23.18 -22.79 4.58
CA ASP A 42 -24.11 -23.00 3.47
C ASP A 42 -24.12 -21.85 2.44
N GLY A 43 -23.23 -20.86 2.59
CA GLY A 43 -23.14 -19.68 1.72
C GLY A 43 -24.15 -18.57 2.03
N THR A 44 -25.12 -18.79 2.92
CA THR A 44 -26.11 -17.77 3.31
C THR A 44 -25.50 -16.71 4.22
N ALA A 45 -26.04 -15.48 4.19
CA ALA A 45 -25.55 -14.41 5.04
C ALA A 45 -25.77 -14.71 6.54
N LYS A 46 -24.79 -14.35 7.38
CA LYS A 46 -24.90 -14.47 8.85
C LYS A 46 -25.92 -13.50 9.45
N TYR A 47 -26.11 -12.35 8.82
CA TYR A 47 -26.98 -11.26 9.30
C TYR A 47 -28.15 -11.03 8.33
N PRO A 48 -29.25 -10.38 8.79
CA PRO A 48 -30.30 -9.92 7.88
C PRO A 48 -29.72 -9.10 6.72
N GLN A 49 -30.33 -9.17 5.55
CA GLN A 49 -29.87 -8.41 4.38
C GLN A 49 -30.91 -7.37 3.96
N ARG A 50 -30.45 -6.25 3.42
CA ARG A 50 -31.32 -5.23 2.81
C ARG A 50 -31.75 -5.72 1.43
N ASN A 51 -32.97 -5.37 1.03
CA ASN A 51 -33.51 -5.71 -0.30
C ASN A 51 -32.75 -5.00 -1.44
N VAL A 52 -32.05 -3.91 -1.14
CA VAL A 52 -31.24 -3.15 -2.11
C VAL A 52 -29.79 -3.17 -1.65
N LEU A 53 -28.92 -3.66 -2.54
CA LEU A 53 -27.47 -3.55 -2.39
C LEU A 53 -26.99 -2.24 -2.99
N ILE A 54 -26.36 -1.37 -2.19
CA ILE A 54 -25.87 -0.07 -2.64
C ILE A 54 -24.52 -0.19 -3.37
N GLY A 55 -23.73 -1.22 -3.04
CA GLY A 55 -22.39 -1.44 -3.60
C GLY A 55 -22.37 -1.41 -5.13
N PRO A 56 -23.22 -2.18 -5.85
CA PRO A 56 -23.28 -2.13 -7.31
C PRO A 56 -23.63 -0.76 -7.89
N THR A 57 -24.48 0.02 -7.21
CA THR A 57 -24.85 1.38 -7.66
C THR A 57 -23.67 2.33 -7.55
N ILE A 58 -22.99 2.33 -6.40
CA ILE A 58 -21.80 3.14 -6.14
C ILE A 58 -20.67 2.74 -7.10
N GLY A 59 -20.41 1.44 -7.23
CA GLY A 59 -19.37 0.91 -8.10
C GLY A 59 -19.59 1.28 -9.57
N ARG A 60 -20.83 1.19 -10.06
CA ARG A 60 -21.19 1.64 -11.43
C ARG A 60 -20.94 3.14 -11.62
N ALA A 61 -21.35 3.96 -10.66
CA ALA A 61 -21.18 5.41 -10.76
C ALA A 61 -19.70 5.81 -10.74
N ALA A 62 -18.92 5.28 -9.79
CA ALA A 62 -17.50 5.60 -9.62
C ALA A 62 -16.63 5.13 -10.79
N SER A 63 -17.03 4.04 -11.47
CA SER A 63 -16.28 3.46 -12.59
C SER A 63 -16.70 3.98 -13.97
N GLY A 64 -17.60 4.97 -14.04
CA GLY A 64 -18.12 5.45 -15.33
C GLY A 64 -18.95 4.40 -16.08
N GLY A 65 -19.55 3.44 -15.36
CA GLY A 65 -20.39 2.39 -15.92
C GLY A 65 -19.68 1.08 -16.24
N ALA A 66 -18.49 0.84 -15.69
CA ALA A 66 -17.73 -0.39 -15.95
C ALA A 66 -18.54 -1.65 -15.57
N THR A 67 -18.42 -2.68 -16.40
CA THR A 67 -19.10 -3.98 -16.24
C THR A 67 -18.22 -5.02 -15.56
N PHE A 68 -16.92 -4.75 -15.43
CA PHE A 68 -15.92 -5.61 -14.80
C PHE A 68 -15.79 -7.03 -15.36
N THR A 69 -16.17 -7.26 -16.63
CA THR A 69 -16.15 -8.60 -17.27
C THR A 69 -14.76 -9.18 -17.53
N GLY A 70 -13.69 -8.43 -17.25
CA GLY A 70 -12.32 -8.83 -17.52
C GLY A 70 -11.92 -8.89 -19.01
N ASN A 71 -12.87 -8.84 -19.94
CA ASN A 71 -12.63 -8.94 -21.39
C ASN A 71 -12.05 -7.65 -21.99
N ILE A 72 -10.86 -7.29 -21.55
CA ILE A 72 -10.12 -6.13 -22.04
C ILE A 72 -9.52 -6.42 -23.42
N THR A 73 -9.52 -5.41 -24.30
CA THR A 73 -8.86 -5.48 -25.62
C THR A 73 -7.50 -4.80 -25.65
N ASN A 74 -7.17 -4.05 -24.58
CA ASN A 74 -6.00 -3.19 -24.48
C ASN A 74 -4.97 -3.77 -23.49
N LYS A 75 -3.80 -3.11 -23.39
CA LYS A 75 -2.85 -3.31 -22.30
C LYS A 75 -3.29 -2.50 -21.09
N VAL A 76 -3.34 -3.14 -19.93
CA VAL A 76 -3.79 -2.56 -18.66
C VAL A 76 -2.74 -2.85 -17.59
N MET A 77 -2.39 -1.82 -16.82
CA MET A 77 -1.66 -1.95 -15.56
C MET A 77 -2.57 -1.48 -14.45
N ILE A 78 -2.82 -2.35 -13.47
CA ILE A 78 -3.51 -1.99 -12.23
C ILE A 78 -2.47 -1.74 -11.17
N MET A 79 -2.74 -0.70 -10.39
CA MET A 79 -1.98 -0.30 -9.22
C MET A 79 -2.91 -0.30 -8.03
N ASP A 80 -2.44 -0.83 -6.92
CA ASP A 80 -3.19 -0.85 -5.68
C ASP A 80 -2.25 -0.73 -4.48
N SER A 81 -2.73 -0.20 -3.37
CA SER A 81 -1.96 0.20 -2.21
C SER A 81 -2.27 -0.73 -1.04
N LEU A 82 -1.26 -1.39 -0.44
CA LEU A 82 -1.50 -2.45 0.56
C LEU A 82 -2.13 -1.98 1.88
N LYS A 83 -2.20 -0.66 2.14
CA LYS A 83 -2.90 -0.09 3.29
C LYS A 83 -4.10 0.76 2.89
N ASP A 84 -4.55 0.65 1.64
CA ASP A 84 -5.74 1.33 1.16
C ASP A 84 -6.97 0.87 1.94
N PHE A 85 -7.52 1.77 2.73
CA PHE A 85 -8.71 1.49 3.54
C PHE A 85 -10.02 1.89 2.85
N ASP A 86 -9.95 2.61 1.72
CA ASP A 86 -11.11 3.04 0.93
C ASP A 86 -11.41 2.06 -0.21
N ALA A 87 -10.37 1.50 -0.82
CA ALA A 87 -10.38 0.51 -1.89
C ALA A 87 -9.46 -0.66 -1.52
N PHE A 88 -10.00 -1.65 -0.80
CA PHE A 88 -9.18 -2.73 -0.28
C PHE A 88 -8.38 -3.51 -1.35
N PRO A 89 -7.11 -3.88 -1.05
CA PRO A 89 -6.20 -4.54 -2.00
C PRO A 89 -6.73 -5.79 -2.72
N TRP A 90 -7.64 -6.51 -2.07
CA TRP A 90 -8.19 -7.74 -2.63
C TRP A 90 -9.13 -7.48 -3.83
N HIS A 91 -9.66 -6.27 -3.97
CA HIS A 91 -10.47 -5.89 -5.14
C HIS A 91 -9.66 -5.96 -6.43
N ALA A 92 -8.39 -5.52 -6.42
CA ALA A 92 -7.53 -5.65 -7.60
C ALA A 92 -7.18 -7.11 -7.93
N ASP A 93 -7.04 -7.97 -6.93
CA ASP A 93 -6.87 -9.42 -7.15
C ASP A 93 -8.14 -10.04 -7.74
N TRP A 94 -9.32 -9.70 -7.21
CA TRP A 94 -10.59 -10.15 -7.75
C TRP A 94 -10.69 -9.78 -9.24
N TYR A 95 -10.48 -8.52 -9.60
CA TYR A 95 -10.57 -8.11 -11.01
C TYR A 95 -9.45 -8.73 -11.88
N ARG A 96 -8.26 -8.96 -11.32
CA ARG A 96 -7.20 -9.71 -12.02
C ARG A 96 -7.66 -11.13 -12.36
N LYS A 97 -8.43 -11.80 -11.50
CA LYS A 97 -9.01 -13.12 -11.77
C LYS A 97 -10.03 -13.05 -12.90
N GLU A 98 -10.92 -12.06 -12.89
CA GLU A 98 -11.87 -11.81 -14.00
C GLU A 98 -11.14 -11.65 -15.34
N VAL A 99 -10.09 -10.82 -15.38
CA VAL A 99 -9.28 -10.61 -16.60
C VAL A 99 -8.56 -11.90 -17.01
N LYS A 100 -8.03 -12.66 -16.06
CA LYS A 100 -7.33 -13.92 -16.36
C LYS A 100 -8.28 -14.96 -16.94
N GLU A 101 -9.47 -15.09 -16.39
CA GLU A 101 -10.51 -15.99 -16.89
C GLU A 101 -10.97 -15.58 -18.30
N ALA A 102 -11.26 -14.31 -18.52
CA ALA A 102 -11.72 -13.80 -19.81
C ALA A 102 -10.67 -13.88 -20.92
N LEU A 103 -9.38 -13.71 -20.60
CA LEU A 103 -8.32 -13.62 -21.61
C LEU A 103 -7.60 -14.94 -21.90
N GLY A 104 -7.58 -15.89 -20.96
CA GLY A 104 -6.78 -17.11 -21.06
C GLY A 104 -5.30 -16.80 -21.36
N ASP A 105 -4.78 -17.36 -22.45
CA ASP A 105 -3.37 -17.22 -22.85
C ASP A 105 -2.93 -15.78 -23.13
N ARG A 106 -3.88 -14.87 -23.44
CA ARG A 106 -3.57 -13.45 -23.66
C ARG A 106 -3.33 -12.68 -22.37
N PHE A 107 -3.67 -13.23 -21.21
CA PHE A 107 -3.58 -12.54 -19.91
C PHE A 107 -2.21 -11.88 -19.68
N GLY A 108 -1.13 -12.66 -19.84
CA GLY A 108 0.25 -12.17 -19.64
C GLY A 108 0.72 -11.14 -20.66
N GLN A 109 0.02 -10.98 -21.78
CA GLN A 109 0.33 -10.00 -22.84
C GLN A 109 -0.43 -8.68 -22.68
N ASN A 110 -1.48 -8.67 -21.84
CA ASN A 110 -2.43 -7.57 -21.73
C ASN A 110 -2.55 -7.00 -20.32
N PHE A 111 -2.17 -7.72 -19.27
CA PHE A 111 -2.45 -7.30 -17.89
C PHE A 111 -1.22 -7.38 -16.97
N ARG A 112 -1.10 -6.40 -16.07
CA ARG A 112 -0.18 -6.42 -14.92
C ARG A 112 -0.86 -5.85 -13.68
N LEU A 113 -0.54 -6.41 -12.50
CA LEU A 113 -0.94 -5.86 -11.20
C LEU A 113 0.27 -5.53 -10.34
N TYR A 114 0.36 -4.29 -9.86
CA TYR A 114 1.41 -3.84 -8.97
C TYR A 114 0.83 -3.37 -7.64
N TYR A 115 1.37 -3.90 -6.55
CA TYR A 115 1.04 -3.43 -5.21
C TYR A 115 2.13 -2.50 -4.67
N THR A 116 1.72 -1.38 -4.07
CA THR A 116 2.60 -0.48 -3.30
C THR A 116 2.42 -0.74 -1.81
N ALA A 117 3.47 -1.25 -1.15
CA ALA A 117 3.50 -1.44 0.29
C ALA A 117 3.61 -0.10 1.03
N ASN A 118 3.07 -0.04 2.24
CA ASN A 118 3.06 1.18 3.04
C ASN A 118 2.49 2.39 2.29
N ALA A 119 1.53 2.22 1.38
CA ALA A 119 0.80 3.32 0.76
C ALA A 119 -0.69 3.12 0.99
N ASP A 120 -1.44 4.20 0.85
CA ASP A 120 -2.88 4.31 1.12
C ASP A 120 -3.57 5.09 -0.02
N HIS A 121 -4.87 5.36 0.08
CA HIS A 121 -5.71 5.98 -0.96
C HIS A 121 -5.48 7.49 -1.16
N TYR A 122 -4.49 8.09 -0.48
CA TYR A 122 -4.28 9.54 -0.50
C TYR A 122 -3.91 10.07 -1.89
N LEU A 123 -4.83 10.80 -2.50
CA LEU A 123 -4.61 11.59 -3.73
C LEU A 123 -3.86 12.91 -3.45
N GLU A 124 -3.95 13.40 -2.22
CA GLU A 124 -3.26 14.60 -1.74
C GLU A 124 -1.90 14.23 -1.12
N PRO A 125 -1.01 15.21 -0.88
CA PRO A 125 0.20 14.95 -0.11
C PRO A 125 -0.11 14.26 1.23
N VAL A 126 0.68 13.24 1.56
CA VAL A 126 0.54 12.50 2.82
C VAL A 126 0.71 13.46 4.00
N PRO A 127 -0.23 13.49 4.98
CA PRO A 127 -0.11 14.32 6.17
C PRO A 127 1.18 14.03 6.95
N GLN A 128 1.81 15.06 7.51
CA GLN A 128 3.12 14.96 8.16
C GLN A 128 3.17 13.88 9.23
N ASP A 129 2.15 13.81 10.10
CA ASP A 129 2.03 12.83 11.18
C ASP A 129 1.84 11.37 10.70
N GLN A 130 1.56 11.18 9.40
CA GLN A 130 1.44 9.88 8.76
C GLN A 130 2.66 9.46 7.94
N LEU A 131 3.61 10.36 7.67
CA LEU A 131 4.81 10.08 6.84
C LEU A 131 5.70 8.96 7.40
N THR A 132 5.56 8.63 8.69
CA THR A 132 6.27 7.49 9.30
C THR A 132 5.55 6.15 9.12
N ARG A 133 4.33 6.15 8.58
CA ARG A 133 3.47 4.96 8.43
C ARG A 133 3.12 4.67 6.98
N ILE A 134 3.00 5.71 6.17
CA ILE A 134 2.69 5.60 4.75
C ILE A 134 3.59 6.48 3.88
N VAL A 135 3.78 6.07 2.63
CA VAL A 135 4.43 6.81 1.55
C VAL A 135 3.38 7.14 0.48
N SER A 136 3.65 8.17 -0.32
CA SER A 136 2.84 8.44 -1.51
C SER A 136 3.05 7.34 -2.56
N TYR A 137 1.97 6.88 -3.18
CA TYR A 137 2.04 5.97 -4.33
C TYR A 137 2.27 6.70 -5.67
N HIS A 138 2.18 8.04 -5.70
CA HIS A 138 2.30 8.82 -6.94
C HIS A 138 3.59 8.54 -7.72
N PRO A 139 4.77 8.42 -7.10
CA PRO A 139 5.98 8.11 -7.88
C PRO A 139 5.95 6.73 -8.53
N ALA A 140 5.29 5.74 -7.90
CA ALA A 140 5.05 4.45 -8.55
C ALA A 140 4.13 4.63 -9.76
N TYR A 141 3.10 5.47 -9.64
CA TYR A 141 2.16 5.77 -10.72
C TYR A 141 2.85 6.42 -11.91
N GLU A 142 3.72 7.39 -11.66
CA GLU A 142 4.55 8.02 -12.68
C GLU A 142 5.44 7.00 -13.41
N GLN A 143 6.06 6.07 -12.68
CA GLN A 143 6.86 5.03 -13.32
C GLN A 143 5.99 4.06 -14.13
N HIS A 144 4.82 3.65 -13.61
CA HIS A 144 3.92 2.74 -14.31
C HIS A 144 3.31 3.36 -15.58
N LEU A 145 3.05 4.67 -15.60
CA LEU A 145 2.65 5.36 -16.83
C LEU A 145 3.74 5.27 -17.92
N ARG A 146 5.01 5.45 -17.54
CA ARG A 146 6.15 5.32 -18.47
C ARG A 146 6.30 3.88 -18.95
N ASP A 147 6.15 2.92 -18.04
CA ASP A 147 6.21 1.49 -18.36
C ASP A 147 5.06 1.10 -19.31
N LEU A 148 3.84 1.64 -19.11
CA LEU A 148 2.69 1.41 -19.98
C LEU A 148 2.88 2.02 -21.37
N SER A 149 3.33 3.27 -21.47
CA SER A 149 3.66 3.91 -22.75
C SER A 149 4.71 3.10 -23.51
N ALA A 150 5.80 2.72 -22.86
CA ALA A 150 6.84 1.88 -23.47
C ALA A 150 6.30 0.50 -23.91
N TRP A 151 5.39 -0.09 -23.13
CA TRP A 151 4.77 -1.35 -23.48
C TRP A 151 3.85 -1.25 -24.69
N VAL A 152 2.99 -0.24 -24.73
CA VAL A 152 2.03 -0.01 -25.82
C VAL A 152 2.73 0.40 -27.10
N GLU A 153 3.57 1.43 -27.05
CA GLU A 153 4.13 2.10 -28.24
C GLU A 153 5.35 1.37 -28.81
N LYS A 154 6.15 0.74 -27.95
CA LYS A 154 7.47 0.21 -28.32
C LYS A 154 7.60 -1.30 -28.09
N GLY A 155 6.53 -1.95 -27.66
CA GLY A 155 6.53 -3.38 -27.35
C GLY A 155 7.45 -3.78 -26.18
N LYS A 156 7.98 -2.82 -25.42
CA LYS A 156 8.92 -3.09 -24.32
C LYS A 156 8.14 -3.61 -23.11
N GLN A 157 8.36 -4.86 -22.74
CA GLN A 157 7.65 -5.42 -21.59
C GLN A 157 7.96 -4.66 -20.30
N PRO A 158 6.94 -4.38 -19.47
CA PRO A 158 7.17 -3.82 -18.15
C PRO A 158 7.80 -4.88 -17.23
N PRO A 159 8.33 -4.48 -16.06
CA PRO A 159 8.77 -5.44 -15.05
C PRO A 159 7.68 -6.45 -14.70
N ALA A 160 8.10 -7.61 -14.19
CA ALA A 160 7.15 -8.59 -13.71
C ALA A 160 6.23 -7.99 -12.63
N GLU A 161 4.94 -8.36 -12.70
CA GLU A 161 3.93 -7.95 -11.73
C GLU A 161 4.32 -8.34 -10.30
N THR A 162 3.74 -7.67 -9.30
CA THR A 162 3.99 -8.01 -7.90
C THR A 162 3.60 -9.47 -7.66
N SER A 163 4.50 -10.24 -7.04
CA SER A 163 4.16 -11.57 -6.53
C SER A 163 3.43 -11.42 -5.21
N TYR A 164 2.30 -12.12 -5.05
CA TYR A 164 1.50 -12.05 -3.84
C TYR A 164 0.66 -13.32 -3.64
N SER A 165 0.11 -13.45 -2.44
CA SER A 165 -0.94 -14.41 -2.11
C SER A 165 -2.09 -13.69 -1.43
N VAL A 166 -3.29 -14.27 -1.49
CA VAL A 166 -4.45 -13.75 -0.76
C VAL A 166 -4.96 -14.80 0.21
N GLY A 167 -5.21 -14.39 1.45
CA GLY A 167 -5.85 -15.23 2.45
C GLY A 167 -6.77 -14.41 3.33
N HIS A 168 -8.03 -14.84 3.47
CA HIS A 168 -9.07 -14.16 4.27
C HIS A 168 -9.22 -12.66 3.93
N GLY A 169 -9.21 -12.30 2.64
CA GLY A 169 -9.32 -10.90 2.20
C GLY A 169 -8.04 -10.07 2.36
N GLN A 170 -6.95 -10.65 2.88
CA GLN A 170 -5.67 -9.97 3.03
C GLN A 170 -4.70 -10.35 1.91
N VAL A 171 -4.22 -9.35 1.17
CA VAL A 171 -3.10 -9.50 0.24
C VAL A 171 -1.79 -9.52 1.03
N LYS A 172 -0.93 -10.51 0.76
CA LYS A 172 0.39 -10.68 1.38
C LYS A 172 1.46 -10.76 0.29
N VAL A 173 2.52 -9.97 0.45
CA VAL A 173 3.65 -9.92 -0.48
C VAL A 173 4.92 -10.53 0.13
N PRO A 174 5.82 -11.14 -0.67
CA PRO A 174 7.09 -11.68 -0.18
C PRO A 174 7.97 -10.64 0.51
N ALA A 175 8.86 -11.11 1.39
CA ALA A 175 9.75 -10.24 2.15
C ALA A 175 10.95 -9.72 1.35
N SER A 176 11.47 -10.47 0.37
CA SER A 176 12.61 -10.05 -0.46
C SER A 176 12.18 -9.43 -1.79
N ALA A 177 12.98 -8.54 -2.35
CA ALA A 177 12.63 -7.78 -3.55
C ALA A 177 12.68 -8.69 -4.79
N ALA A 178 13.61 -9.64 -4.81
CA ALA A 178 13.69 -10.65 -5.87
C ALA A 178 12.42 -11.50 -5.97
N GLN A 179 11.82 -11.86 -4.83
CA GLN A 179 10.58 -12.63 -4.80
C GLN A 179 9.35 -11.76 -5.00
N ARG A 180 9.32 -10.55 -4.39
CA ARG A 180 8.19 -9.61 -4.48
C ARG A 180 8.01 -9.05 -5.88
N LYS A 181 9.09 -8.85 -6.64
CA LYS A 181 9.07 -8.22 -7.97
C LYS A 181 8.43 -6.82 -7.91
N GLY A 182 7.80 -6.36 -8.98
CA GLY A 182 7.34 -4.98 -9.08
C GLY A 182 8.50 -3.99 -9.16
N ILE A 183 8.29 -2.77 -8.67
CA ILE A 183 9.26 -1.66 -8.80
C ILE A 183 9.62 -1.00 -7.47
N GLN A 184 8.89 -1.33 -6.39
CA GLN A 184 9.04 -0.66 -5.10
C GLN A 184 10.25 -1.24 -4.34
N PRO A 185 11.11 -0.40 -3.74
CA PRO A 185 12.17 -0.90 -2.86
C PRO A 185 11.56 -1.55 -1.61
N ILE A 186 12.30 -2.46 -1.00
CA ILE A 186 11.98 -3.07 0.28
C ILE A 186 12.97 -2.57 1.32
N VAL A 187 12.47 -2.34 2.53
CA VAL A 187 13.27 -1.93 3.67
C VAL A 187 12.93 -2.79 4.87
N ASP A 188 13.92 -3.52 5.39
CA ASP A 188 13.85 -4.22 6.66
C ASP A 188 14.66 -3.46 7.71
N LEU A 189 13.97 -2.74 8.59
CA LEU A 189 14.59 -1.96 9.66
C LEU A 189 14.56 -2.77 10.97
N THR A 190 15.74 -2.94 11.56
CA THR A 190 15.89 -3.66 12.82
C THR A 190 16.85 -2.96 13.78
N VAL A 191 16.73 -3.31 15.06
CA VAL A 191 17.72 -3.06 16.11
C VAL A 191 18.05 -4.40 16.73
N SER A 192 19.33 -4.80 16.67
CA SER A 192 19.76 -6.14 17.12
C SER A 192 18.92 -7.28 16.53
N GLY A 193 18.54 -7.17 15.24
CA GLY A 193 17.72 -8.16 14.52
C GLY A 193 16.25 -8.19 14.92
N LYS A 194 15.75 -7.21 15.69
CA LYS A 194 14.35 -7.12 16.14
C LYS A 194 13.68 -5.84 15.68
N THR A 195 12.35 -5.86 15.59
CA THR A 195 11.51 -4.70 15.28
C THR A 195 11.11 -3.89 16.52
N GLN A 196 11.63 -4.27 17.69
CA GLN A 196 11.43 -3.53 18.94
C GLN A 196 12.65 -3.66 19.87
N ILE A 197 12.90 -2.61 20.66
CA ILE A 197 13.93 -2.60 21.70
C ILE A 197 13.47 -1.84 22.95
N LEU A 198 13.93 -2.29 24.11
CA LEU A 198 13.90 -1.54 25.37
C LEU A 198 15.30 -1.03 25.69
N THR A 199 15.44 0.27 25.95
CA THR A 199 16.72 0.94 26.26
C THR A 199 16.55 1.94 27.41
N LYS A 200 17.66 2.42 27.99
CA LYS A 200 17.63 3.54 28.94
C LYS A 200 17.80 4.87 28.23
N ALA A 201 17.28 5.94 28.81
CA ALA A 201 17.59 7.30 28.35
C ALA A 201 19.11 7.51 28.22
N ARG A 202 19.51 8.24 27.17
CA ARG A 202 20.90 8.56 26.79
C ARG A 202 21.76 7.38 26.34
N GLN A 203 21.23 6.16 26.31
CA GLN A 203 21.92 5.03 25.68
C GLN A 203 21.72 5.06 24.17
N ALA A 204 22.82 4.87 23.44
CA ALA A 204 22.82 4.80 21.99
C ALA A 204 22.14 3.51 21.51
N VAL A 205 21.18 3.66 20.61
CA VAL A 205 20.51 2.57 19.90
C VAL A 205 21.09 2.50 18.50
N SER A 206 21.60 1.33 18.12
CA SER A 206 22.13 1.07 16.77
C SER A 206 21.05 0.46 15.88
N PHE A 207 20.69 1.20 14.84
CA PHE A 207 19.72 0.81 13.83
C PHE A 207 20.44 0.23 12.62
N LYS A 208 19.86 -0.82 12.03
CA LYS A 208 20.29 -1.40 10.76
C LYS A 208 19.09 -1.49 9.83
N ALA A 209 19.18 -0.89 8.65
CA ALA A 209 18.22 -1.12 7.57
C ALA A 209 18.89 -1.93 6.46
N HIS A 210 18.27 -3.08 6.13
CA HIS A 210 18.58 -3.84 4.93
C HIS A 210 17.66 -3.39 3.80
N ILE A 211 18.24 -3.02 2.67
CA ILE A 211 17.52 -2.43 1.55
C ILE A 211 17.71 -3.28 0.31
N GLU A 212 16.60 -3.59 -0.37
CA GLU A 212 16.60 -4.29 -1.66
C GLU A 212 15.70 -3.57 -2.67
N VAL A 213 16.19 -3.34 -3.88
CA VAL A 213 15.43 -2.89 -5.04
C VAL A 213 15.15 -4.12 -5.92
N PRO A 214 13.92 -4.30 -6.45
CA PRO A 214 13.64 -5.43 -7.32
C PRO A 214 14.63 -5.51 -8.51
N PRO A 215 15.10 -6.72 -8.88
CA PRO A 215 16.11 -6.87 -9.92
C PRO A 215 15.69 -6.20 -11.24
N GLY A 216 16.61 -5.41 -11.82
CA GLY A 216 16.36 -4.69 -13.07
C GLY A 216 15.44 -3.47 -12.95
N THR A 217 15.13 -3.01 -11.73
CA THR A 217 14.24 -1.85 -11.52
C THR A 217 14.89 -0.59 -10.99
N GLY A 218 16.21 -0.49 -11.17
CA GLY A 218 16.98 0.70 -10.87
C GLY A 218 17.77 0.56 -9.58
N SER A 219 17.95 1.66 -8.87
CA SER A 219 18.81 1.72 -7.69
C SER A 219 18.35 2.77 -6.68
N VAL A 220 18.83 2.64 -5.45
CA VAL A 220 18.53 3.57 -4.36
C VAL A 220 19.10 4.96 -4.65
N THR A 221 18.25 5.98 -4.51
CA THR A 221 18.54 7.40 -4.71
C THR A 221 18.57 8.20 -3.41
N SER A 222 17.72 7.85 -2.43
CA SER A 222 17.72 8.45 -1.09
C SER A 222 17.51 7.41 0.01
N VAL A 223 18.10 7.71 1.17
CA VAL A 223 17.84 7.06 2.46
C VAL A 223 17.69 8.18 3.48
N GLU A 224 16.60 8.17 4.24
CA GLU A 224 16.27 9.20 5.21
C GLU A 224 15.78 8.57 6.50
N TRP A 225 16.10 9.17 7.64
CA TRP A 225 15.80 8.66 8.97
C TRP A 225 14.90 9.61 9.74
N ASP A 226 13.91 9.06 10.43
CA ASP A 226 13.16 9.78 11.47
C ASP A 226 13.20 8.91 12.73
N PHE A 227 14.03 9.30 13.70
CA PHE A 227 14.18 8.52 14.93
C PHE A 227 13.05 8.75 15.92
N GLU A 228 12.34 9.88 15.81
CA GLU A 228 11.34 10.30 16.78
C GLU A 228 9.91 9.91 16.38
N GLY A 229 9.70 9.67 15.09
CA GLY A 229 8.42 9.24 14.53
C GLY A 229 7.46 10.39 14.26
N THR A 230 7.97 11.60 14.02
CA THR A 230 7.17 12.82 13.79
C THR A 230 6.78 13.05 12.33
N GLY A 231 7.45 12.39 11.40
CA GLY A 231 7.36 12.64 9.96
C GLY A 231 8.46 13.55 9.43
N ASP A 232 9.36 14.03 10.30
CA ASP A 232 10.50 14.87 9.93
C ASP A 232 11.72 13.99 9.65
N PHE A 233 12.00 13.80 8.35
CA PHE A 233 13.07 12.93 7.90
C PHE A 233 14.38 13.69 7.70
N GLU A 234 15.44 13.19 8.34
CA GLU A 234 16.82 13.63 8.16
C GLU A 234 17.50 12.77 7.09
N ALA A 235 18.15 13.41 6.10
CA ALA A 235 18.90 12.66 5.10
C ALA A 235 20.00 11.83 5.77
N ALA A 236 20.12 10.55 5.39
CA ALA A 236 21.30 9.78 5.75
C ALA A 236 22.54 10.47 5.19
N GLY A 237 23.67 10.33 5.90
CA GLY A 237 24.96 10.81 5.43
C GLY A 237 25.44 10.05 4.19
N SER A 238 26.70 9.61 4.18
CA SER A 238 27.22 8.84 3.05
C SER A 238 26.69 7.40 3.06
N PHE A 239 26.04 7.00 1.97
CA PHE A 239 25.77 5.59 1.65
C PHE A 239 26.22 5.30 0.21
N LYS A 240 26.40 4.02 -0.12
CA LYS A 240 26.81 3.59 -1.47
C LYS A 240 25.64 3.78 -2.44
N LYS A 241 25.58 4.93 -3.12
CA LYS A 241 24.60 5.23 -4.17
C LYS A 241 24.69 4.25 -5.34
N GLY A 242 23.60 4.11 -6.10
CA GLY A 242 23.57 3.29 -7.32
C GLY A 242 23.59 1.79 -7.07
N LYS A 243 23.41 1.34 -5.82
CA LYS A 243 23.29 -0.07 -5.46
C LYS A 243 21.83 -0.49 -5.40
N ALA A 244 21.53 -1.69 -5.89
CA ALA A 244 20.21 -2.31 -5.78
C ALA A 244 20.04 -3.03 -4.42
N VAL A 245 21.13 -3.43 -3.78
CA VAL A 245 21.11 -4.02 -2.43
C VAL A 245 22.18 -3.33 -1.59
N LEU A 246 21.80 -2.85 -0.40
CA LEU A 246 22.74 -2.29 0.56
C LEU A 246 22.23 -2.37 2.00
N ASP A 247 23.17 -2.41 2.93
CA ASP A 247 22.92 -2.20 4.35
C ASP A 247 23.31 -0.77 4.72
N VAL A 248 22.47 -0.10 5.50
CA VAL A 248 22.75 1.20 6.10
C VAL A 248 22.54 1.12 7.61
N THR A 249 23.39 1.84 8.35
CA THR A 249 23.34 1.86 9.81
C THR A 249 23.30 3.29 10.31
N ALA A 250 22.58 3.51 11.40
CA ALA A 250 22.58 4.78 12.11
C ALA A 250 22.54 4.54 13.63
N SER A 251 22.92 5.55 14.40
CA SER A 251 22.89 5.49 15.86
C SER A 251 22.15 6.71 16.41
N ARG A 252 21.27 6.49 17.39
CA ARG A 252 20.54 7.58 18.07
C ARG A 252 20.46 7.32 19.57
N SER A 253 20.67 8.36 20.36
CA SER A 253 20.41 8.36 21.80
C SER A 253 19.18 9.20 22.12
N TYR A 254 18.18 8.59 22.74
CA TYR A 254 16.95 9.28 23.16
C TYR A 254 17.14 9.95 24.51
N GLN A 255 16.85 11.25 24.60
CA GLN A 255 17.09 12.03 25.82
C GLN A 255 16.00 11.84 26.87
N THR A 256 14.76 11.65 26.44
CA THR A 256 13.58 11.54 27.30
C THR A 256 13.02 10.13 27.28
N ARG A 257 12.30 9.77 28.35
CA ARG A 257 11.56 8.52 28.44
C ARG A 257 10.36 8.59 27.50
N GLY A 258 10.01 7.46 26.89
CA GLY A 258 8.88 7.42 25.96
C GLY A 258 8.86 6.18 25.07
N THR A 259 7.84 6.10 24.22
CA THR A 259 7.80 5.16 23.10
C THR A 259 7.96 5.95 21.81
N TYR A 260 8.99 5.61 21.04
CA TYR A 260 9.29 6.19 19.74
C TYR A 260 9.06 5.15 18.66
N PHE A 261 8.63 5.59 17.48
CA PHE A 261 8.48 4.74 16.32
C PHE A 261 9.45 5.21 15.24
N ALA A 262 10.73 4.89 15.43
CA ALA A 262 11.77 5.21 14.48
C ALA A 262 11.43 4.61 13.11
N ALA A 263 11.62 5.40 12.07
CA ALA A 263 11.39 5.05 10.69
C ALA A 263 12.62 5.33 9.84
N VAL A 264 12.76 4.54 8.78
CA VAL A 264 13.67 4.83 7.67
C VAL A 264 12.83 4.84 6.41
N ARG A 265 12.99 5.88 5.59
CA ARG A 265 12.41 5.98 4.26
C ARG A 265 13.50 5.78 3.23
N VAL A 266 13.20 4.98 2.22
CA VAL A 266 14.12 4.67 1.14
C VAL A 266 13.42 4.89 -0.18
N THR A 267 14.13 5.54 -1.08
CA THR A 267 13.65 5.86 -2.42
C THR A 267 14.55 5.21 -3.46
N SER A 268 13.94 4.69 -4.52
CA SER A 268 14.67 4.20 -5.69
C SER A 268 14.08 4.77 -6.98
N ASN A 269 14.95 4.95 -7.98
CA ASN A 269 14.58 5.40 -9.31
C ASN A 269 15.07 4.41 -10.37
N ARG A 270 14.27 4.21 -11.43
CA ARG A 270 14.56 3.30 -12.55
C ARG A 270 15.96 3.49 -13.14
N ASN A 271 16.39 4.74 -13.28
CA ASN A 271 17.66 5.12 -13.90
C ASN A 271 18.72 5.50 -12.86
N GLY A 272 18.40 5.40 -11.56
CA GLY A 272 19.26 5.87 -10.47
C GLY A 272 19.44 7.38 -10.42
N ASP A 273 18.58 8.15 -11.10
CA ASP A 273 18.65 9.60 -11.10
C ASP A 273 18.07 10.15 -9.79
N ALA A 274 18.94 10.71 -8.95
CA ALA A 274 18.55 11.31 -7.67
C ALA A 274 18.10 12.78 -7.80
N ASN A 275 18.28 13.40 -8.96
CA ASN A 275 17.98 14.82 -9.17
C ASN A 275 16.61 15.06 -9.80
N THR A 276 15.98 14.02 -10.37
CA THR A 276 14.63 14.11 -10.91
C THR A 276 13.58 14.13 -9.80
N ALA A 277 12.57 14.98 -9.96
CA ALA A 277 11.40 15.01 -9.09
C ALA A 277 10.43 13.84 -9.33
N TYR A 278 10.61 13.09 -10.43
CA TYR A 278 9.65 12.09 -10.88
C TYR A 278 10.14 10.65 -10.66
N ALA A 279 9.21 9.72 -10.50
CA ALA A 279 9.44 8.28 -10.38
C ALA A 279 10.45 7.91 -9.28
N GLN A 280 10.42 8.69 -8.18
CA GLN A 280 11.14 8.44 -6.94
C GLN A 280 10.31 7.50 -6.05
N VAL A 281 10.30 6.20 -6.39
CA VAL A 281 9.46 5.20 -5.73
C VAL A 281 9.98 4.92 -4.33
N ALA A 282 9.15 5.19 -3.31
CA ALA A 282 9.52 5.08 -1.92
C ALA A 282 8.94 3.85 -1.22
N ASN A 283 9.57 3.47 -0.11
CA ASN A 283 9.02 2.58 0.92
C ASN A 283 9.62 2.94 2.28
N LEU A 284 9.11 2.35 3.35
CA LEU A 284 9.60 2.58 4.72
C LEU A 284 9.71 1.30 5.54
N GLY A 285 10.66 1.31 6.48
CA GLY A 285 10.81 0.35 7.57
C GLY A 285 10.64 1.06 8.91
N ARG A 286 10.16 0.35 9.94
CA ARG A 286 9.88 0.93 11.27
C ARG A 286 10.30 0.03 12.42
N VAL A 287 10.76 0.63 13.50
CA VAL A 287 11.12 -0.04 14.76
C VAL A 287 10.48 0.71 15.94
N ARG A 288 9.97 -0.04 16.90
CA ARG A 288 9.49 0.51 18.18
C ARG A 288 10.64 0.59 19.19
N VAL A 289 10.93 1.78 19.70
CA VAL A 289 11.92 2.00 20.76
C VAL A 289 11.20 2.43 22.02
N VAL A 290 11.37 1.68 23.11
CA VAL A 290 10.85 2.03 24.43
C VAL A 290 12.03 2.47 25.29
N VAL A 291 11.97 3.70 25.81
CA VAL A 291 13.04 4.34 26.58
C VAL A 291 12.59 4.49 28.03
N ASN A 292 13.31 3.83 28.95
CA ASN A 292 13.09 3.85 30.40
C ASN A 292 14.11 4.74 31.15
#